data_AF-A0A1X2I9W8-F1
#
_entry.id   AF-A0A1X2I9W8-F1
#
_cell.length_a   1.000
_cell.length_b   1.000
_cell.length_c   1.000
_cell.angle_alpha   90.00
_cell.angle_beta   90.00
_cell.angle_gamma   90.00
#
_symmetry.space_group_name_H-M   'P 1'
#
loop_
_entity.id
_entity.type
_entity.pdbx_description
1 polymer ?
#
loop_
_entity_poly.entity_id
_entity_poly.type
_entity_poly.pdbx_seq_one_letter_code
_entity_poly.pdbx_strand_id
1 'polypeptide(L)'
;MKKIQNWIDAGKYEQALERFTTLHYYDHVLADTAMYAELLDPYAILLERRLQQGDWDQGLLDFGRLSSTPGWGSLLEYNRRAIKAVLTMHCAKGNWSRCETMLKHLRIEMTSKTVARMMGTLMELKTPGEDRHSMSKYAVRGQHIVWALQTFERRLGVQVSAEALSRMVGYLGDRGLMEDAYRIYCWARKESTTGKQLNRKKTAVQHHHLGSTHRASKSILYLTMIEAAILNNDTAKAERIWHERMYRGTFNNTITFRPASLSSYNILLNIYASQLPTPNLARVHRTYRRMLNAGYSPSTYTYNILIKAFVNVEQFVQRLSSDGVRLDKRAFNIMLMGFLQLDGRIMAIDRLLKAHGDWTYWKYMQTVRKPYTLTSSELWRIWTSVTGQTKNELEQHYDRQRKKQQRRQSPSSPSLPTTATTSLSSPPSSTKLTLGFAALFEQEQEAFNQVSCKLFIKAFTLANDPSSADIVKEWMFYSYPPILEKKPLL
;
A
#
# COMPACT_ATOMS: atom_id res chain seq x y z
N MET A 1 -10.15 46.44 -4.93
CA MET A 1 -9.28 45.26 -5.10
C MET A 1 -8.26 45.08 -3.97
N LYS A 2 -7.23 45.94 -3.81
CA LYS A 2 -6.23 45.80 -2.72
C LYS A 2 -6.83 45.64 -1.30
N LYS A 3 -7.85 46.44 -0.97
CA LYS A 3 -8.56 46.34 0.32
C LYS A 3 -9.24 44.98 0.54
N ILE A 4 -9.73 44.35 -0.52
CA ILE A 4 -10.37 43.04 -0.45
C ILE A 4 -9.33 41.94 -0.29
N GLN A 5 -8.21 42.03 -1.01
CA GLN A 5 -7.08 41.11 -0.83
C GLN A 5 -6.57 41.15 0.62
N ASN A 6 -6.39 42.34 1.19
CA ASN A 6 -6.00 42.51 2.59
C ASN A 6 -6.99 41.86 3.56
N TRP A 7 -8.30 41.89 3.26
CA TRP A 7 -9.30 41.22 4.08
C TRP A 7 -9.27 39.69 3.92
N ILE A 8 -9.00 39.18 2.72
CA ILE A 8 -8.79 37.74 2.48
C ILE A 8 -7.56 37.25 3.25
N ASP A 9 -6.46 38.00 3.18
CA ASP A 9 -5.21 37.70 3.88
C ASP A 9 -5.41 37.77 5.41
N ALA A 10 -6.26 38.70 5.88
CA ALA A 10 -6.61 38.87 7.29
C ALA A 10 -7.73 37.95 7.80
N GLY A 11 -8.23 37.00 7.01
CA GLY A 11 -9.27 36.07 7.47
C GLY A 11 -10.71 36.60 7.44
N LYS A 12 -10.94 37.82 6.94
CA LYS A 12 -12.22 38.55 6.98
C LYS A 12 -13.05 38.32 5.70
N TYR A 13 -13.47 37.07 5.50
CA TYR A 13 -14.06 36.62 4.23
C TYR A 13 -15.47 37.17 3.93
N GLU A 14 -16.34 37.25 4.94
CA GLU A 14 -17.70 37.81 4.75
C GLU A 14 -17.64 39.29 4.35
N GLN A 15 -16.72 40.05 4.97
CA GLN A 15 -16.49 41.47 4.64
C GLN A 15 -15.89 41.64 3.24
N ALA A 16 -15.01 40.73 2.84
CA ALA A 16 -14.47 40.66 1.48
C ALA A 16 -15.56 40.39 0.45
N LEU A 17 -16.47 39.46 0.73
CA LEU A 17 -17.57 39.09 -0.16
C LEU A 17 -18.61 40.21 -0.29
N GLU A 18 -19.08 40.77 0.83
CA GLU A 18 -20.05 41.86 0.85
C GLU A 18 -19.54 43.08 0.06
N ARG A 19 -18.26 43.41 0.22
CA ARG A 19 -17.64 44.49 -0.52
C ARG A 19 -17.48 44.20 -2.01
N PHE A 20 -17.22 42.94 -2.39
CA PHE A 20 -17.20 42.54 -3.79
C PHE A 20 -18.57 42.70 -4.43
N THR A 21 -19.64 42.26 -3.77
CA THR A 21 -21.01 42.32 -4.29
C THR A 21 -21.56 43.74 -4.38
N THR A 22 -21.04 44.67 -3.57
CA THR A 22 -21.45 46.09 -3.57
C THR A 22 -20.60 46.98 -4.49
N LEU A 23 -19.49 46.48 -5.02
CA LEU A 23 -18.68 47.18 -6.00
C LEU A 23 -19.31 47.05 -7.39
N HIS A 24 -19.97 48.09 -7.88
CA HIS A 24 -20.42 48.15 -9.27
C HIS A 24 -19.22 48.38 -10.21
N TYR A 25 -19.03 47.47 -11.17
CA TYR A 25 -18.09 47.63 -12.27
C TYR A 25 -18.86 48.12 -13.51
N TYR A 26 -18.49 49.28 -14.03
CA TYR A 26 -19.14 49.87 -15.20
C TYR A 26 -18.42 49.42 -16.48
N ASP A 27 -19.16 48.83 -17.41
CA ASP A 27 -18.72 48.19 -18.68
C ASP A 27 -18.02 49.12 -19.70
N HIS A 28 -17.69 50.37 -19.35
CA HIS A 28 -17.24 51.38 -20.32
C HIS A 28 -15.80 51.20 -20.83
N VAL A 29 -15.13 50.09 -20.56
CA VAL A 29 -13.74 49.87 -20.98
C VAL A 29 -13.54 48.45 -21.52
N LEU A 30 -13.60 48.38 -22.86
CA LEU A 30 -12.66 47.69 -23.75
C LEU A 30 -12.86 46.23 -24.20
N ALA A 31 -12.29 46.04 -25.39
CA ALA A 31 -12.25 44.90 -26.29
C ALA A 31 -11.35 43.73 -25.84
N ASP A 32 -10.95 43.66 -24.56
CA ASP A 32 -10.06 42.61 -24.07
C ASP A 32 -10.53 42.04 -22.70
N THR A 33 -11.59 41.24 -22.75
CA THR A 33 -12.27 40.63 -21.60
C THR A 33 -11.39 39.66 -20.79
N ALA A 34 -10.26 39.20 -21.34
CA ALA A 34 -9.38 38.24 -20.68
C ALA A 34 -8.49 38.88 -19.60
N MET A 35 -7.98 40.09 -19.85
CA MET A 35 -7.09 40.81 -18.91
C MET A 35 -7.82 41.21 -17.62
N TYR A 36 -9.09 41.59 -17.72
CA TYR A 36 -9.90 42.02 -16.58
C TYR A 36 -10.46 40.86 -15.74
N ALA A 37 -10.43 39.62 -16.25
CA ALA A 37 -10.86 38.44 -15.51
C ALA A 37 -9.98 38.16 -14.28
N GLU A 38 -8.70 38.58 -14.29
CA GLU A 38 -7.78 38.46 -13.16
C GLU A 38 -8.19 39.33 -11.96
N LEU A 39 -8.99 40.39 -12.18
CA LEU A 39 -9.56 41.17 -11.09
C LEU A 39 -10.51 40.33 -10.23
N LEU A 40 -11.04 39.21 -10.74
CA LEU A 40 -11.89 38.30 -9.97
C LEU A 40 -11.09 37.25 -9.17
N ASP A 41 -9.77 37.23 -9.23
CA ASP A 41 -8.95 36.25 -8.50
C ASP A 41 -9.15 36.25 -6.98
N PRO A 42 -9.27 37.41 -6.30
CA PRO A 42 -9.54 37.41 -4.86
C PRO A 42 -10.90 36.76 -4.55
N TYR A 43 -11.89 36.90 -5.44
CA TYR A 43 -13.16 36.20 -5.31
C TYR A 43 -13.04 34.70 -5.61
N ALA A 44 -12.24 34.31 -6.61
CA ALA A 44 -11.97 32.90 -6.89
C ALA A 44 -11.29 32.18 -5.71
N ILE A 45 -10.42 32.88 -4.96
CA ILE A 45 -9.82 32.38 -3.72
C ILE A 45 -10.89 32.09 -2.66
N LEU A 46 -11.89 32.98 -2.52
CA LEU A 46 -13.02 32.76 -1.61
C LEU A 46 -13.80 31.49 -1.97
N LEU A 47 -14.09 31.29 -3.25
CA LEU A 47 -14.78 30.09 -3.74
C LEU A 47 -13.97 28.82 -3.49
N GLU A 48 -12.66 28.82 -3.75
CA GLU A 48 -11.82 27.66 -3.45
C GLU A 48 -11.79 27.34 -1.96
N ARG A 49 -11.79 28.36 -1.10
CA ARG A 49 -11.87 28.16 0.34
C ARG A 49 -13.19 27.50 0.74
N ARG A 50 -14.33 28.01 0.25
CA ARG A 50 -15.66 27.40 0.48
C ARG A 50 -15.69 25.95 0.03
N LEU A 51 -15.08 25.65 -1.12
CA LEU A 51 -14.95 24.30 -1.65
C LEU A 51 -14.20 23.37 -0.67
N GLN A 52 -13.04 23.82 -0.16
CA GLN A 52 -12.22 23.06 0.79
C GLN A 52 -12.85 22.90 2.17
N GLN A 53 -13.64 23.89 2.62
CA GLN A 53 -14.34 23.86 3.90
C GLN A 53 -15.58 22.95 3.88
N GLY A 54 -16.06 22.52 2.70
CA GLY A 54 -17.29 21.76 2.59
C GLY A 54 -18.56 22.62 2.46
N ASP A 55 -18.42 23.95 2.48
CA ASP A 55 -19.51 24.94 2.38
C ASP A 55 -19.99 25.11 0.92
N TRP A 56 -20.29 24.01 0.24
CA TRP A 56 -20.56 24.02 -1.20
C TRP A 56 -21.84 24.78 -1.56
N ASP A 57 -22.89 24.70 -0.73
CA ASP A 57 -24.12 25.46 -0.95
C ASP A 57 -23.88 26.96 -0.89
N GLN A 58 -23.14 27.42 0.13
CA GLN A 58 -22.80 28.82 0.27
C GLN A 58 -21.92 29.30 -0.89
N GLY A 59 -20.91 28.52 -1.28
CA GLY A 59 -20.06 28.85 -2.42
C GLY A 59 -20.84 28.98 -3.75
N LEU A 60 -21.85 28.13 -3.96
CA LEU A 60 -22.72 28.21 -5.14
C LEU A 60 -23.67 29.41 -5.10
N LEU A 61 -24.19 29.76 -3.92
CA LEU A 61 -25.00 30.96 -3.72
C LEU A 61 -24.16 32.23 -3.97
N ASP A 62 -22.95 32.26 -3.43
CA ASP A 62 -21.99 33.35 -3.62
C ASP A 62 -21.71 33.53 -5.12
N PHE A 63 -21.50 32.44 -5.86
CA PHE A 63 -21.32 32.45 -7.32
C PHE A 63 -22.53 32.99 -8.07
N GLY A 64 -23.74 32.55 -7.70
CA GLY A 64 -24.98 33.05 -8.29
C GLY A 64 -25.20 34.55 -8.07
N ARG A 65 -24.89 35.06 -6.87
CA ARG A 65 -24.99 36.49 -6.55
C ARG A 65 -24.06 37.32 -7.44
N LEU A 66 -22.79 36.93 -7.55
CA LEU A 66 -21.83 37.65 -8.37
C LEU A 66 -22.15 37.55 -9.87
N SER A 67 -22.63 36.38 -10.33
CA SER A 67 -23.09 36.19 -11.71
C SER A 67 -24.25 37.13 -12.08
N SER A 68 -25.05 37.53 -11.10
CA SER A 68 -26.18 38.44 -11.27
C SER A 68 -25.80 39.92 -11.16
N THR A 69 -24.55 40.23 -10.78
CA THR A 69 -24.07 41.61 -10.65
C THR A 69 -23.67 42.16 -12.04
N PRO A 70 -24.23 43.31 -12.48
CA PRO A 70 -23.85 43.94 -13.74
C PRO A 70 -22.33 44.18 -13.84
N GLY A 71 -21.76 43.96 -15.03
CA GLY A 71 -20.32 44.03 -15.29
C GLY A 71 -19.55 42.77 -14.84
N TRP A 72 -19.65 42.38 -13.57
CA TRP A 72 -18.88 41.23 -13.07
C TRP A 72 -19.33 39.88 -13.63
N GLY A 73 -20.62 39.70 -13.86
CA GLY A 73 -21.17 38.44 -14.38
C GLY A 73 -20.60 38.05 -15.75
N SER A 74 -20.35 39.02 -16.64
CA SER A 74 -19.79 38.78 -17.97
C SER A 74 -18.31 38.39 -17.94
N LEU A 75 -17.55 38.92 -16.96
CA LEU A 75 -16.13 38.60 -16.75
C LEU A 75 -15.92 37.25 -16.06
N LEU A 76 -16.90 36.79 -15.26
CA LEU A 76 -16.80 35.56 -14.47
C LEU A 76 -16.64 34.31 -15.35
N GLU A 77 -17.21 34.31 -16.55
CA GLU A 77 -17.08 33.23 -17.53
C GLU A 77 -15.64 33.05 -18.05
N TYR A 78 -14.76 34.03 -17.83
CA TYR A 78 -13.34 34.01 -18.24
C TYR A 78 -12.38 33.72 -17.07
N ASN A 79 -12.84 33.81 -15.81
CA ASN A 79 -11.99 33.49 -14.66
C ASN A 79 -11.85 31.97 -14.47
N ARG A 80 -10.69 31.44 -14.90
CA ARG A 80 -10.40 29.99 -14.88
C ARG A 80 -10.48 29.37 -13.49
N ARG A 81 -10.18 30.13 -12.45
CA ARG A 81 -10.09 29.64 -11.08
C ARG A 81 -11.48 29.51 -10.46
N ALA A 82 -12.31 30.55 -10.59
CA ALA A 82 -13.69 30.55 -10.14
C ALA A 82 -14.51 29.44 -10.80
N ILE A 83 -14.41 29.31 -12.13
CA ILE A 83 -15.15 28.28 -12.88
C ILE A 83 -14.74 26.86 -12.44
N LYS A 84 -13.45 26.59 -12.22
CA LYS A 84 -12.99 25.28 -11.71
C LYS A 84 -13.54 25.00 -10.32
N ALA A 85 -13.50 25.98 -9.41
CA ALA A 85 -14.01 25.81 -8.06
C ALA A 85 -15.51 25.45 -8.06
N VAL A 86 -16.30 26.20 -8.84
CA VAL A 86 -17.76 26.03 -8.93
C VAL A 86 -18.15 24.73 -9.61
N LEU A 87 -17.49 24.36 -10.72
CA LEU A 87 -17.69 23.07 -11.35
C LEU A 87 -17.37 21.91 -10.38
N THR A 88 -16.31 22.07 -9.58
CA THR A 88 -15.94 21.08 -8.56
C THR A 88 -17.00 20.99 -7.46
N MET A 89 -17.55 22.12 -6.98
CA MET A 89 -18.67 22.14 -6.02
C MET A 89 -19.92 21.45 -6.57
N HIS A 90 -20.29 21.72 -7.83
CA HIS A 90 -21.41 21.05 -8.48
C HIS A 90 -21.19 19.53 -8.57
N CYS A 91 -19.99 19.08 -8.91
CA CYS A 91 -19.64 17.66 -8.93
C CYS A 91 -19.70 17.04 -7.53
N ALA A 92 -19.19 17.75 -6.51
CA ALA A 92 -19.23 17.28 -5.13
C ALA A 92 -20.68 17.06 -4.64
N LYS A 93 -21.58 18.00 -4.96
CA LYS A 93 -23.02 17.90 -4.64
C LYS A 93 -23.82 16.94 -5.52
N GLY A 94 -23.32 16.58 -6.70
CA GLY A 94 -24.06 15.78 -7.68
C GLY A 94 -25.07 16.59 -8.52
N ASN A 95 -24.85 17.90 -8.68
CA ASN A 95 -25.68 18.78 -9.52
C ASN A 95 -25.29 18.63 -11.01
N TRP A 96 -25.52 17.46 -11.59
CA TRP A 96 -25.04 17.10 -12.93
C TRP A 96 -25.63 17.94 -14.05
N SER A 97 -26.91 18.29 -13.97
CA SER A 97 -27.57 19.14 -14.97
C SER A 97 -26.89 20.52 -15.08
N ARG A 98 -26.61 21.15 -13.94
CA ARG A 98 -25.88 22.43 -13.87
C ARG A 98 -24.44 22.29 -14.36
N CYS A 99 -23.75 21.22 -13.95
CA CYS A 99 -22.38 20.94 -14.40
C CYS A 99 -22.31 20.79 -15.94
N GLU A 100 -23.22 20.02 -16.54
CA GLU A 100 -23.25 19.84 -17.99
C GLU A 100 -23.59 21.12 -18.75
N THR A 101 -24.53 21.94 -18.25
CA THR A 101 -24.84 23.24 -18.83
C THR A 101 -23.62 24.16 -18.78
N MET A 102 -22.93 24.24 -17.64
CA MET A 102 -21.71 25.05 -17.51
C MET A 102 -20.59 24.57 -18.45
N LEU A 103 -20.40 23.26 -18.59
CA LEU A 103 -19.42 22.71 -19.51
C LEU A 103 -19.77 22.98 -20.99
N LYS A 104 -21.07 23.04 -21.34
CA LYS A 104 -21.53 23.34 -22.71
C LYS A 104 -21.27 24.79 -23.11
N HIS A 105 -21.38 25.72 -22.17
CA HIS A 105 -21.19 27.16 -22.39
C HIS A 105 -19.81 27.66 -21.93
N LEU A 106 -18.86 26.74 -21.77
CA LEU A 106 -17.54 27.04 -21.23
C LEU A 106 -16.72 27.87 -22.24
N ARG A 107 -16.35 29.10 -21.87
CA ARG A 107 -15.48 29.98 -22.69
C ARG A 107 -13.99 29.75 -22.47
N ILE A 108 -13.64 28.82 -21.57
CA ILE A 108 -12.28 28.58 -21.11
C ILE A 108 -11.84 27.19 -21.55
N GLU A 109 -10.70 27.11 -22.22
CA GLU A 109 -10.10 25.81 -22.55
C GLU A 109 -9.64 25.06 -21.29
N MET A 110 -10.10 23.82 -21.13
CA MET A 110 -9.65 22.94 -20.05
C MET A 110 -8.78 21.81 -20.59
N THR A 111 -7.56 21.70 -20.06
CA THR A 111 -6.63 20.62 -20.43
C THR A 111 -6.91 19.35 -19.64
N SER A 112 -6.45 18.20 -20.14
CA SER A 112 -6.50 16.92 -19.43
C SER A 112 -5.83 16.96 -18.04
N LYS A 113 -4.75 17.73 -17.90
CA LYS A 113 -4.09 17.99 -16.59
C LYS A 113 -5.01 18.75 -15.63
N THR A 114 -5.80 19.69 -16.14
CA THR A 114 -6.75 20.46 -15.33
C THR A 114 -7.85 19.54 -14.80
N VAL A 115 -8.44 18.72 -15.67
CA VAL A 115 -9.46 17.73 -15.27
C VAL A 115 -8.89 16.77 -14.22
N ALA A 116 -7.67 16.26 -14.42
CA ALA A 116 -7.01 15.39 -13.45
C ALA A 116 -6.82 16.04 -12.07
N ARG A 117 -6.47 17.34 -12.02
CA ARG A 117 -6.37 18.09 -10.75
C ARG A 117 -7.72 18.25 -10.07
N MET A 118 -8.77 18.59 -10.83
CA MET A 118 -10.12 18.72 -10.29
C MET A 118 -10.62 17.39 -9.70
N MET A 119 -10.35 16.26 -10.37
CA MET A 119 -10.66 14.94 -9.81
C MET A 119 -9.85 14.66 -8.53
N GLY A 120 -8.57 15.08 -8.50
CA GLY A 120 -7.73 15.05 -7.29
C GLY A 120 -8.34 15.83 -6.13
N THR A 121 -8.81 17.05 -6.40
CA THR A 121 -9.51 17.86 -5.40
C THR A 121 -10.76 17.17 -4.90
N LEU A 122 -11.64 16.68 -5.78
CA LEU A 122 -12.87 15.95 -5.39
C LEU A 122 -12.56 14.75 -4.49
N MET A 123 -11.49 14.03 -4.81
CA MET A 123 -11.01 12.92 -4.00
C MET A 123 -10.59 13.42 -2.61
N GLU A 124 -9.86 14.51 -2.49
CA GLU A 124 -9.32 14.95 -1.20
C GLU A 124 -10.31 15.71 -0.29
N LEU A 125 -11.47 16.14 -0.81
CA LEU A 125 -12.48 16.85 -0.01
C LEU A 125 -12.95 16.04 1.20
N LYS A 126 -12.99 16.70 2.37
CA LYS A 126 -13.45 16.16 3.65
C LYS A 126 -14.63 16.98 4.16
N THR A 127 -15.58 16.34 4.83
CA THR A 127 -16.64 17.08 5.52
C THR A 127 -16.11 17.54 6.88
N PRO A 128 -16.38 18.78 7.30
CA PRO A 128 -16.17 19.16 8.69
C PRO A 128 -17.03 18.26 9.59
N GLY A 129 -16.41 17.61 10.59
CA GLY A 129 -17.14 16.87 11.62
C GLY A 129 -17.83 17.82 12.59
N GLU A 130 -18.76 17.31 13.40
CA GLU A 130 -19.39 18.05 14.50
C GLU A 130 -18.35 18.59 15.50
N ASP A 131 -17.19 17.94 15.59
CA ASP A 131 -15.99 18.46 16.25
C ASP A 131 -14.99 19.03 15.24
N ARG A 132 -14.55 20.28 15.45
CA ARG A 132 -13.47 20.94 14.66
C ARG A 132 -12.13 20.17 14.66
N HIS A 133 -12.00 19.14 15.51
CA HIS A 133 -10.82 18.28 15.64
C HIS A 133 -11.05 16.82 15.18
N SER A 134 -12.27 16.44 14.78
CA SER A 134 -12.59 15.09 14.29
C SER A 134 -12.93 15.14 12.81
N MET A 135 -11.96 14.77 11.97
CA MET A 135 -12.14 14.74 10.51
C MET A 135 -12.92 13.48 10.11
N SER A 136 -14.11 13.65 9.53
CA SER A 136 -14.87 12.56 8.89
C SER A 136 -14.15 11.97 7.67
N LYS A 137 -14.43 10.70 7.38
CA LYS A 137 -13.89 9.87 6.30
C LYS A 137 -14.47 10.29 4.94
N TYR A 138 -13.89 11.33 4.33
CA TYR A 138 -14.10 11.82 2.95
C TYR A 138 -15.53 12.23 2.56
N ALA A 139 -15.68 13.41 1.94
CA ALA A 139 -16.99 13.99 1.65
C ALA A 139 -17.67 13.46 0.38
N VAL A 140 -16.89 13.12 -0.64
CA VAL A 140 -17.41 12.83 -1.99
C VAL A 140 -17.50 11.32 -2.23
N ARG A 141 -18.68 10.87 -2.68
CA ARG A 141 -18.95 9.48 -3.06
C ARG A 141 -18.16 9.09 -4.32
N GLY A 142 -17.74 7.82 -4.40
CA GLY A 142 -16.99 7.30 -5.57
C GLY A 142 -17.74 7.49 -6.90
N GLN A 143 -19.05 7.27 -6.91
CA GLN A 143 -19.92 7.50 -8.07
C GLN A 143 -19.82 8.93 -8.63
N HIS A 144 -19.69 9.95 -7.76
CA HIS A 144 -19.54 11.33 -8.20
C HIS A 144 -18.19 11.55 -8.89
N ILE A 145 -17.12 10.90 -8.41
CA ILE A 145 -15.79 10.96 -9.05
C ILE A 145 -15.85 10.30 -10.44
N VAL A 146 -16.50 9.14 -10.55
CA VAL A 146 -16.69 8.43 -11.83
C VAL A 146 -17.48 9.30 -12.81
N TRP A 147 -18.64 9.82 -12.41
CA TRP A 147 -19.47 10.65 -13.28
C TRP A 147 -18.80 11.96 -13.66
N ALA A 148 -18.14 12.64 -12.72
CA ALA A 148 -17.41 13.86 -13.03
C ALA A 148 -16.31 13.59 -14.08
N LEU A 149 -15.50 12.54 -13.91
CA LEU A 149 -14.50 12.16 -14.91
C LEU A 149 -15.14 11.89 -16.29
N GLN A 150 -16.16 11.05 -16.35
CA GLN A 150 -16.82 10.66 -17.60
C GLN A 150 -17.46 11.85 -18.32
N THR A 151 -18.14 12.73 -17.56
CA THR A 151 -18.80 13.91 -18.09
C THR A 151 -17.77 14.90 -18.63
N PHE A 152 -16.69 15.15 -17.90
CA PHE A 152 -15.63 16.07 -18.34
C PHE A 152 -14.94 15.56 -19.60
N GLU A 153 -14.56 14.28 -19.66
CA GLU A 153 -13.92 13.73 -20.86
C GLU A 153 -14.85 13.76 -22.08
N ARG A 154 -16.14 13.47 -21.89
CA ARG A 154 -17.13 13.49 -22.98
C ARG A 154 -17.42 14.90 -23.48
N ARG A 155 -17.63 15.87 -22.57
CA ARG A 155 -18.03 17.24 -22.93
C ARG A 155 -16.88 18.09 -23.43
N LEU A 156 -15.69 17.91 -22.86
CA LEU A 156 -14.50 18.69 -23.24
C LEU A 156 -13.69 18.03 -24.36
N GLY A 157 -13.99 16.77 -24.72
CA GLY A 157 -13.21 16.02 -25.72
C GLY A 157 -11.78 15.70 -25.29
N VAL A 158 -11.45 15.82 -23.99
CA VAL A 158 -10.11 15.55 -23.45
C VAL A 158 -10.02 14.16 -22.84
N GLN A 159 -8.83 13.57 -22.85
CA GLN A 159 -8.56 12.30 -22.16
C GLN A 159 -7.49 12.50 -21.08
N VAL A 160 -7.85 12.14 -19.84
CA VAL A 160 -6.93 12.10 -18.72
C VAL A 160 -5.91 10.98 -18.92
N SER A 161 -4.67 11.22 -18.47
CA SER A 161 -3.54 10.29 -18.65
C SER A 161 -3.72 9.00 -17.83
N ALA A 162 -3.01 7.93 -18.22
CA ALA A 162 -3.07 6.66 -17.51
C ALA A 162 -2.61 6.78 -16.06
N GLU A 163 -1.63 7.64 -15.78
CA GLU A 163 -1.08 7.89 -14.45
C GLU A 163 -2.11 8.58 -13.55
N ALA A 164 -2.85 9.56 -14.09
CA ALA A 164 -3.93 10.21 -13.37
C ALA A 164 -5.10 9.26 -13.11
N LEU A 165 -5.49 8.41 -14.08
CA LEU A 165 -6.49 7.37 -13.86
C LEU A 165 -6.03 6.34 -12.82
N SER A 166 -4.75 5.94 -12.85
CA SER A 166 -4.19 4.99 -11.88
C SER A 166 -4.22 5.53 -10.46
N ARG A 167 -3.95 6.83 -10.27
CA ARG A 167 -4.12 7.50 -8.97
C ARG A 167 -5.58 7.47 -8.51
N MET A 168 -6.54 7.73 -9.39
CA MET A 168 -7.97 7.68 -9.06
C MET A 168 -8.41 6.25 -8.68
N VAL A 169 -8.00 5.25 -9.47
CA VAL A 169 -8.29 3.84 -9.23
C VAL A 169 -7.72 3.36 -7.90
N GLY A 170 -6.43 3.62 -7.65
CA GLY A 170 -5.77 3.25 -6.39
C GLY A 170 -6.47 3.89 -5.20
N TYR A 171 -6.77 5.19 -5.30
CA TYR A 171 -7.45 5.92 -4.25
C TYR A 171 -8.87 5.41 -3.93
N LEU A 172 -9.65 5.07 -4.95
CA LEU A 172 -10.96 4.44 -4.75
C LEU A 172 -10.82 3.02 -4.17
N GLY A 173 -9.78 2.28 -4.58
CA GLY A 173 -9.42 0.98 -4.02
C GLY A 173 -9.13 1.06 -2.52
N ASP A 174 -8.28 2.00 -2.10
CA ASP A 174 -7.91 2.23 -0.69
C ASP A 174 -9.13 2.57 0.19
N ARG A 175 -10.15 3.17 -0.40
CA ARG A 175 -11.42 3.51 0.27
C ARG A 175 -12.41 2.36 0.38
N GLY A 176 -12.15 1.23 -0.27
CA GLY A 176 -13.11 0.13 -0.37
C GLY A 176 -14.09 0.23 -1.54
N LEU A 177 -13.97 1.25 -2.40
CA LEU A 177 -14.92 1.56 -3.47
C LEU A 177 -14.54 0.86 -4.78
N MET A 178 -14.39 -0.47 -4.69
CA MET A 178 -13.85 -1.30 -5.77
C MET A 178 -14.69 -1.23 -7.07
N GLU A 179 -16.02 -1.10 -6.95
CA GLU A 179 -16.90 -1.02 -8.12
C GLU A 179 -16.72 0.30 -8.89
N ASP A 180 -16.57 1.41 -8.18
CA ASP A 180 -16.31 2.72 -8.79
C ASP A 180 -14.92 2.75 -9.43
N ALA A 181 -13.91 2.18 -8.76
CA ALA A 181 -12.57 1.99 -9.33
C ALA A 181 -12.62 1.18 -10.63
N TYR A 182 -13.39 0.09 -10.63
CA TYR A 182 -13.56 -0.78 -11.80
C TYR A 182 -14.28 -0.08 -12.96
N ARG A 183 -15.25 0.80 -12.66
CA ARG A 183 -15.91 1.64 -13.68
C ARG A 183 -14.94 2.60 -14.36
N ILE A 184 -14.00 3.20 -13.63
CA ILE A 184 -12.95 4.05 -14.22
C ILE A 184 -12.05 3.21 -15.14
N TYR A 185 -11.68 2.01 -14.70
CA TYR A 185 -10.89 1.07 -15.48
C TYR A 185 -11.59 0.68 -16.81
N CYS A 186 -12.86 0.28 -16.76
CA CYS A 186 -13.67 -0.02 -17.95
C CYS A 186 -13.82 1.21 -18.86
N TRP A 187 -14.04 2.40 -18.28
CA TRP A 187 -14.13 3.66 -19.02
C TRP A 187 -12.85 3.97 -19.80
N ALA A 188 -11.68 3.78 -19.18
CA ALA A 188 -10.38 3.98 -19.84
C ALA A 188 -10.24 3.12 -21.10
N ARG A 189 -10.81 1.92 -21.06
CA ARG A 189 -10.84 0.93 -22.14
C ARG A 189 -11.98 1.09 -23.14
N LYS A 190 -12.92 2.01 -22.89
CA LYS A 190 -14.18 2.17 -23.64
C LYS A 190 -15.11 0.95 -23.58
N GLU A 191 -15.09 0.21 -22.48
CA GLU A 191 -16.05 -0.88 -22.24
C GLU A 191 -17.37 -0.29 -21.71
N SER A 192 -18.51 -0.72 -22.27
CA SER A 192 -19.82 -0.35 -21.72
C SER A 192 -20.04 -1.13 -20.42
N THR A 193 -20.19 -0.41 -19.31
CA THR A 193 -20.46 -0.98 -17.97
C THR A 193 -21.92 -1.42 -17.78
N THR A 194 -22.78 -1.27 -18.78
CA THR A 194 -24.16 -1.77 -18.74
C THR A 194 -24.20 -3.15 -19.39
N GLY A 195 -24.52 -4.19 -18.59
CA GLY A 195 -24.61 -5.59 -19.00
C GLY A 195 -25.70 -5.92 -20.04
N LYS A 196 -26.20 -4.95 -20.80
CA LYS A 196 -26.94 -5.24 -22.02
C LYS A 196 -25.90 -5.51 -23.10
N GLN A 197 -25.75 -6.77 -23.48
CA GLN A 197 -25.23 -7.14 -24.80
C GLN A 197 -26.12 -6.46 -25.86
N LEU A 198 -25.83 -5.19 -26.15
CA LEU A 198 -26.41 -4.55 -27.32
C LEU A 198 -25.74 -5.21 -28.51
N ASN A 199 -26.53 -5.99 -29.23
CA ASN A 199 -26.18 -6.70 -30.44
C ASN A 199 -25.03 -6.02 -31.20
N ARG A 200 -23.88 -6.69 -31.21
CA ARG A 200 -22.59 -6.29 -31.81
C ARG A 200 -22.68 -6.01 -33.34
N LYS A 201 -23.87 -6.05 -33.93
CA LYS A 201 -24.12 -5.93 -35.37
C LYS A 201 -25.00 -4.74 -35.80
N LYS A 202 -25.60 -3.93 -34.91
CA LYS A 202 -26.54 -2.85 -35.33
C LYS A 202 -26.16 -1.41 -34.98
N THR A 203 -25.05 -1.16 -34.29
CA THR A 203 -24.52 0.21 -34.05
C THR A 203 -23.16 0.42 -34.74
N ALA A 204 -22.99 -0.18 -35.91
CA ALA A 204 -21.80 -0.01 -36.76
C ALA A 204 -21.89 1.22 -37.68
N VAL A 205 -22.84 2.11 -37.46
CA VAL A 205 -23.00 3.35 -38.24
C VAL A 205 -22.85 4.52 -37.26
N GLN A 206 -21.81 5.34 -37.47
CA GLN A 206 -21.49 6.60 -36.77
C GLN A 206 -20.72 6.58 -35.44
N HIS A 207 -19.78 5.65 -35.25
CA HIS A 207 -18.59 5.97 -34.44
C HIS A 207 -17.34 5.69 -35.26
N HIS A 208 -16.84 6.75 -35.92
CA HIS A 208 -15.56 6.72 -36.62
C HIS A 208 -14.45 6.15 -35.73
N HIS A 209 -13.60 5.37 -36.38
CA HIS A 209 -12.38 4.74 -35.89
C HIS A 209 -11.56 5.62 -34.94
N LEU A 210 -11.66 5.35 -33.64
CA LEU A 210 -10.64 5.74 -32.69
C LEU A 210 -10.24 4.49 -31.90
N GLY A 211 -9.13 3.88 -32.32
CA GLY A 211 -8.50 2.71 -31.69
C GLY A 211 -8.32 2.86 -30.18
N SER A 212 -7.86 1.80 -29.51
CA SER A 212 -7.65 1.84 -28.05
C SER A 212 -6.93 3.11 -27.63
N THR A 213 -7.47 3.78 -26.62
CA THR A 213 -6.83 4.96 -26.07
C THR A 213 -5.41 4.58 -25.62
N HIS A 214 -4.40 5.38 -25.98
CA HIS A 214 -2.99 5.15 -25.58
C HIS A 214 -2.83 4.94 -24.06
N ARG A 215 -3.77 5.45 -23.25
CA ARG A 215 -3.82 5.23 -21.79
C ARG A 215 -4.17 3.79 -21.39
N ALA A 216 -5.07 3.12 -22.10
CA ALA A 216 -5.41 1.72 -21.84
C ALA A 216 -4.29 0.75 -22.22
N SER A 217 -3.27 1.23 -22.96
CA SER A 217 -2.07 0.46 -23.25
C SER A 217 -0.98 0.59 -22.18
N LYS A 218 -1.13 1.42 -21.15
CA LYS A 218 -0.11 1.53 -20.09
C LYS A 218 -0.27 0.44 -19.04
N SER A 219 0.84 -0.17 -18.61
CA SER A 219 0.82 -1.27 -17.63
C SER A 219 0.38 -0.79 -16.24
N ILE A 220 0.65 0.47 -15.88
CA ILE A 220 0.38 1.02 -14.55
C ILE A 220 -1.10 0.95 -14.16
N LEU A 221 -2.01 1.16 -15.12
CA LEU A 221 -3.46 1.10 -14.87
C LEU A 221 -3.94 -0.31 -14.49
N TYR A 222 -3.38 -1.35 -15.12
CA TYR A 222 -3.72 -2.74 -14.80
C TYR A 222 -3.14 -3.14 -13.44
N LEU A 223 -1.88 -2.76 -13.18
CA LEU A 223 -1.22 -3.08 -11.92
C LEU A 223 -1.95 -2.45 -10.73
N THR A 224 -2.26 -1.16 -10.81
CA THR A 224 -3.01 -0.46 -9.77
C THR A 224 -4.42 -1.00 -9.57
N MET A 225 -5.12 -1.37 -10.66
CA MET A 225 -6.44 -2.00 -10.55
C MET A 225 -6.38 -3.41 -9.92
N ILE A 226 -5.33 -4.20 -10.22
CA ILE A 226 -5.09 -5.51 -9.57
C ILE A 226 -4.77 -5.31 -8.09
N GLU A 227 -3.93 -4.34 -7.73
CA GLU A 227 -3.61 -4.02 -6.34
C GLU A 227 -4.87 -3.59 -5.55
N ALA A 228 -5.68 -2.72 -6.14
CA ALA A 228 -6.98 -2.33 -5.57
C ALA A 228 -7.92 -3.53 -5.40
N ALA A 229 -7.97 -4.45 -6.38
CA ALA A 229 -8.77 -5.67 -6.31
C ALA A 229 -8.30 -6.60 -5.17
N ILE A 230 -6.98 -6.79 -5.04
CA ILE A 230 -6.37 -7.59 -3.98
C ILE A 230 -6.69 -7.00 -2.60
N LEU A 231 -6.54 -5.69 -2.43
CA LEU A 231 -6.85 -4.99 -1.17
C LEU A 231 -8.30 -5.19 -0.74
N ASN A 232 -9.21 -5.28 -1.72
CA ASN A 232 -10.65 -5.47 -1.51
C ASN A 232 -11.09 -6.94 -1.56
N ASN A 233 -10.14 -7.89 -1.58
CA ASN A 233 -10.39 -9.33 -1.66
C ASN A 233 -11.24 -9.77 -2.88
N ASP A 234 -11.25 -8.98 -3.96
CA ASP A 234 -11.96 -9.29 -5.21
C ASP A 234 -11.01 -10.02 -6.18
N THR A 235 -10.73 -11.29 -5.89
CA THR A 235 -9.81 -12.12 -6.67
C THR A 235 -10.31 -12.38 -8.09
N ALA A 236 -11.63 -12.40 -8.31
CA ALA A 236 -12.24 -12.59 -9.61
C ALA A 236 -11.95 -11.40 -10.55
N LYS A 237 -12.13 -10.15 -10.08
CA LYS A 237 -11.73 -8.98 -10.87
C LYS A 237 -10.22 -8.95 -11.07
N ALA A 238 -9.43 -9.23 -10.03
CA ALA A 238 -7.97 -9.25 -10.13
C ALA A 238 -7.47 -10.22 -11.23
N GLU A 239 -8.01 -11.44 -11.26
CA GLU A 239 -7.69 -12.47 -12.27
C GLU A 239 -8.14 -12.03 -13.67
N ARG A 240 -9.35 -11.47 -13.80
CA ARG A 240 -9.84 -10.93 -15.07
C ARG A 240 -8.92 -9.84 -15.61
N ILE A 241 -8.55 -8.86 -14.79
CA ILE A 241 -7.67 -7.75 -15.19
C ILE A 241 -6.28 -8.29 -15.57
N TRP A 242 -5.78 -9.29 -14.84
CA TRP A 242 -4.54 -9.98 -15.18
C TRP A 242 -4.60 -10.63 -16.56
N HIS A 243 -5.67 -11.37 -16.85
CA HIS A 243 -5.88 -11.97 -18.17
C HIS A 243 -5.94 -10.90 -19.26
N GLU A 244 -6.70 -9.84 -19.04
CA GLU A 244 -6.81 -8.74 -20.00
C GLU A 244 -5.45 -8.05 -20.24
N ARG A 245 -4.59 -7.97 -19.22
CA ARG A 245 -3.22 -7.47 -19.35
C ARG A 245 -2.35 -8.38 -20.22
N MET A 246 -2.55 -9.70 -20.15
CA MET A 246 -1.80 -10.71 -20.90
C MET A 246 -2.27 -10.85 -22.35
N TYR A 247 -3.58 -10.85 -22.58
CA TYR A 247 -4.19 -11.04 -23.90
C TYR A 247 -4.32 -9.75 -24.70
N ARG A 248 -3.25 -8.95 -24.78
CA ARG A 248 -3.21 -7.75 -25.64
C ARG A 248 -3.12 -8.07 -27.14
N GLY A 249 -3.86 -9.07 -27.58
CA GLY A 249 -4.02 -9.47 -28.96
C GLY A 249 -5.41 -9.12 -29.47
N THR A 250 -5.72 -7.84 -29.61
CA THR A 250 -6.70 -7.34 -30.59
C THR A 250 -6.41 -5.88 -30.92
N PHE A 251 -5.46 -5.59 -31.81
CA PHE A 251 -5.39 -4.28 -32.49
C PHE A 251 -4.93 -4.35 -33.95
N ASN A 252 -5.13 -5.49 -34.66
CA ASN A 252 -5.11 -5.62 -36.13
C ASN A 252 -5.47 -7.06 -36.58
N ASN A 253 -6.54 -7.67 -36.04
CA ASN A 253 -6.95 -9.05 -36.36
C ASN A 253 -5.91 -10.18 -36.15
N THR A 254 -4.72 -9.88 -35.61
CA THR A 254 -3.72 -10.87 -35.23
C THR A 254 -3.57 -10.90 -33.70
N ILE A 255 -3.89 -12.04 -33.10
CA ILE A 255 -3.72 -12.28 -31.67
C ILE A 255 -2.21 -12.46 -31.44
N THR A 256 -1.52 -11.43 -30.95
CA THR A 256 -0.14 -11.57 -30.49
C THR A 256 -0.14 -11.97 -29.01
N PHE A 257 0.13 -13.24 -28.76
CA PHE A 257 0.35 -13.73 -27.40
C PHE A 257 1.68 -13.17 -26.88
N ARG A 258 1.64 -12.32 -25.85
CA ARG A 258 2.87 -12.07 -25.09
C ARG A 258 3.13 -13.29 -24.21
N PRO A 259 4.27 -13.99 -24.36
CA PRO A 259 4.62 -15.06 -23.44
C PRO A 259 4.61 -14.52 -22.01
N ALA A 260 3.91 -15.22 -21.12
CA ALA A 260 3.76 -14.81 -19.73
C ALA A 260 5.12 -14.75 -19.05
N SER A 261 5.57 -13.56 -18.65
CA SER A 261 6.85 -13.38 -17.96
C SER A 261 6.80 -13.86 -16.51
N LEU A 262 7.97 -14.07 -15.89
CA LEU A 262 8.09 -14.35 -14.44
C LEU A 262 7.31 -13.32 -13.59
N SER A 263 7.40 -12.03 -13.93
CA SER A 263 6.63 -10.97 -13.25
C SER A 263 5.11 -11.18 -13.38
N SER A 264 4.64 -11.68 -14.51
CA SER A 264 3.23 -11.97 -14.74
C SER A 264 2.75 -13.14 -13.88
N TYR A 265 3.54 -14.22 -13.80
CA TYR A 265 3.26 -15.33 -12.88
C TYR A 265 3.25 -14.86 -11.41
N ASN A 266 4.21 -14.03 -11.02
CA ASN A 266 4.27 -13.50 -9.65
C ASN A 266 3.05 -12.67 -9.28
N ILE A 267 2.48 -11.90 -10.20
CA ILE A 267 1.23 -11.16 -9.93
C ILE A 267 0.07 -12.14 -9.70
N LEU A 268 -0.06 -13.17 -10.55
CA LEU A 268 -1.14 -14.16 -10.41
C LEU A 268 -0.99 -14.98 -9.12
N LEU A 269 0.24 -15.35 -8.75
CA LEU A 269 0.55 -15.96 -7.46
C LEU A 269 0.14 -15.04 -6.31
N ASN A 270 0.47 -13.74 -6.39
CA ASN A 270 0.13 -12.79 -5.33
C ASN A 270 -1.38 -12.57 -5.19
N ILE A 271 -2.14 -12.59 -6.30
CA ILE A 271 -3.61 -12.54 -6.27
C ILE A 271 -4.16 -13.68 -5.41
N TYR A 272 -3.75 -14.91 -5.67
CA TYR A 272 -4.25 -16.08 -4.94
C TYR A 272 -3.69 -16.19 -3.52
N ALA A 273 -2.45 -15.76 -3.30
CA ALA A 273 -1.79 -15.73 -2.00
C ALA A 273 -2.41 -14.69 -1.04
N SER A 274 -3.02 -13.64 -1.59
CA SER A 274 -3.59 -12.54 -0.81
C SER A 274 -5.09 -12.69 -0.55
N GLN A 275 -5.69 -13.80 -1.01
CA GLN A 275 -7.11 -14.06 -0.79
C GLN A 275 -7.40 -14.28 0.70
N LEU A 276 -8.49 -13.67 1.17
CA LEU A 276 -9.02 -13.78 2.53
C LEU A 276 -10.34 -14.56 2.57
N PRO A 277 -10.68 -15.26 3.67
CA PRO A 277 -9.91 -15.37 4.92
C PRO A 277 -8.69 -16.28 4.80
N THR A 278 -8.69 -17.20 3.82
CA THR A 278 -7.58 -18.14 3.56
C THR A 278 -7.12 -18.06 2.11
N PRO A 279 -5.80 -18.16 1.85
CA PRO A 279 -5.27 -18.18 0.50
C PRO A 279 -5.74 -19.38 -0.33
N ASN A 280 -5.91 -19.20 -1.64
CA ASN A 280 -6.30 -20.30 -2.54
C ASN A 280 -5.09 -21.15 -2.94
N LEU A 281 -4.70 -22.05 -2.04
CA LEU A 281 -3.49 -22.88 -2.19
C LEU A 281 -3.50 -23.75 -3.45
N ALA A 282 -4.67 -24.24 -3.87
CA ALA A 282 -4.81 -25.03 -5.09
C ALA A 282 -4.41 -24.22 -6.34
N ARG A 283 -4.88 -22.97 -6.43
CA ARG A 283 -4.54 -22.07 -7.53
C ARG A 283 -3.12 -21.54 -7.44
N VAL A 284 -2.59 -21.28 -6.24
CA VAL A 284 -1.17 -20.95 -6.02
C VAL A 284 -0.29 -22.08 -6.55
N HIS A 285 -0.53 -23.33 -6.13
CA HIS A 285 0.24 -24.49 -6.54
C HIS A 285 0.17 -24.74 -8.05
N ARG A 286 -1.03 -24.64 -8.65
CA ARG A 286 -1.20 -24.79 -10.10
C ARG A 286 -0.45 -23.71 -10.88
N THR A 287 -0.46 -22.47 -10.39
CA THR A 287 0.22 -21.35 -11.04
C THR A 287 1.74 -21.47 -10.92
N TYR A 288 2.24 -21.92 -9.77
CA TYR A 288 3.66 -22.18 -9.54
C TYR A 288 4.19 -23.29 -10.47
N ARG A 289 3.49 -24.43 -10.57
CA ARG A 289 3.85 -25.50 -11.52
C ARG A 289 3.84 -25.03 -12.97
N ARG A 290 2.86 -24.21 -13.36
CA ARG A 290 2.82 -23.60 -14.70
C ARG A 290 4.03 -22.71 -14.97
N MET A 291 4.47 -21.94 -13.98
CA MET A 291 5.66 -21.08 -14.08
C MET A 291 6.93 -21.92 -14.29
N LEU A 292 7.11 -23.01 -13.52
CA LEU A 292 8.24 -23.92 -13.67
C LEU A 292 8.24 -24.64 -15.03
N ASN A 293 7.09 -25.17 -15.45
CA ASN A 293 6.95 -25.84 -16.74
C ASN A 293 7.18 -24.90 -17.94
N ALA A 294 6.99 -23.59 -17.73
CA ALA A 294 7.32 -22.56 -18.73
C ALA A 294 8.83 -22.18 -18.72
N GLY A 295 9.66 -22.86 -17.92
CA GLY A 295 11.10 -22.67 -17.87
C GLY A 295 11.56 -21.50 -16.99
N TYR A 296 10.69 -20.91 -16.17
CA TYR A 296 11.06 -19.80 -15.30
C TYR A 296 11.56 -20.29 -13.94
N SER A 297 12.74 -19.80 -13.54
CA SER A 297 13.26 -20.01 -12.18
C SER A 297 12.58 -19.04 -11.19
N PRO A 298 12.04 -19.50 -10.05
CA PRO A 298 11.45 -18.65 -9.03
C PRO A 298 12.46 -17.63 -8.47
N SER A 299 12.03 -16.39 -8.24
CA SER A 299 12.88 -15.39 -7.61
C SER A 299 12.61 -15.27 -6.10
N THR A 300 13.45 -14.53 -5.37
CA THR A 300 13.20 -14.19 -3.95
C THR A 300 11.81 -13.60 -3.74
N TYR A 301 11.34 -12.79 -4.69
CA TYR A 301 9.99 -12.23 -4.65
C TYR A 301 8.91 -13.31 -4.78
N THR A 302 9.11 -14.30 -5.66
CA THR A 302 8.21 -15.45 -5.81
C THR A 302 8.09 -16.23 -4.50
N TYR A 303 9.21 -16.54 -3.85
CA TYR A 303 9.18 -17.26 -2.58
C TYR A 303 8.52 -16.47 -1.45
N ASN A 304 8.71 -15.15 -1.39
CA ASN A 304 7.99 -14.30 -0.42
C ASN A 304 6.46 -14.38 -0.59
N ILE A 305 5.98 -14.43 -1.84
CA ILE A 305 4.55 -14.62 -2.13
C ILE A 305 4.05 -15.99 -1.67
N LEU A 306 4.83 -17.05 -1.92
CA LEU A 306 4.47 -18.40 -1.52
C LEU A 306 4.40 -18.53 0.01
N ILE A 307 5.40 -18.00 0.73
CA ILE A 307 5.41 -17.99 2.20
C ILE A 307 4.17 -17.26 2.75
N LYS A 308 3.78 -16.13 2.14
CA LYS A 308 2.54 -15.41 2.50
C LYS A 308 1.29 -16.29 2.32
N ALA A 309 1.23 -17.10 1.27
CA ALA A 309 0.08 -17.97 1.00
C ALA A 309 -0.02 -19.16 1.98
N PHE A 310 1.12 -19.74 2.34
CA PHE A 310 1.17 -20.97 3.13
C PHE A 310 1.47 -20.67 4.60
N VAL A 311 0.44 -20.27 5.35
CA VAL A 311 0.52 -20.12 6.82
C VAL A 311 0.67 -21.47 7.53
N ASN A 312 0.46 -22.61 6.84
CA ASN A 312 0.80 -23.95 7.32
C ASN A 312 1.94 -24.55 6.47
N VAL A 313 3.15 -24.17 6.85
CA VAL A 313 4.41 -24.36 6.11
C VAL A 313 4.92 -25.81 6.12
N GLU A 314 4.53 -26.61 7.12
CA GLU A 314 5.03 -27.97 7.31
C GLU A 314 4.74 -28.89 6.11
N GLN A 315 3.49 -28.86 5.60
CA GLN A 315 3.10 -29.63 4.41
C GLN A 315 3.71 -29.08 3.11
N PHE A 316 4.06 -27.80 3.07
CA PHE A 316 4.63 -27.16 1.88
C PHE A 316 6.12 -27.47 1.74
N VAL A 317 6.88 -27.46 2.85
CA VAL A 317 8.31 -27.81 2.82
C VAL A 317 8.50 -29.30 2.54
N GLN A 318 7.68 -30.18 3.09
CA GLN A 318 7.70 -31.60 2.72
C GLN A 318 7.49 -31.83 1.21
N ARG A 319 6.65 -31.00 0.57
CA ARG A 319 6.44 -31.03 -0.89
C ARG A 319 7.61 -30.42 -1.68
N LEU A 320 8.19 -29.31 -1.22
CA LEU A 320 9.37 -28.71 -1.87
C LEU A 320 10.60 -29.62 -1.81
N SER A 321 10.80 -30.33 -0.70
CA SER A 321 11.87 -31.31 -0.57
C SER A 321 11.65 -32.53 -1.47
N SER A 322 10.41 -32.97 -1.69
CA SER A 322 10.11 -34.07 -2.64
C SER A 322 10.23 -33.64 -4.11
N ASP A 323 10.07 -32.34 -4.41
CA ASP A 323 10.31 -31.77 -5.74
C ASP A 323 11.79 -31.42 -6.00
N GLY A 324 12.71 -31.76 -5.08
CA GLY A 324 14.17 -31.55 -5.24
C GLY A 324 14.64 -30.10 -5.11
N VAL A 325 13.80 -29.20 -4.59
CA VAL A 325 14.13 -27.77 -4.42
C VAL A 325 14.86 -27.55 -3.11
N ARG A 326 16.14 -27.13 -3.21
CA ARG A 326 17.00 -26.83 -2.06
C ARG A 326 16.79 -25.41 -1.55
N LEU A 327 16.31 -25.26 -0.31
CA LEU A 327 16.13 -23.97 0.34
C LEU A 327 17.39 -23.56 1.11
N ASP A 328 17.76 -22.27 1.05
CA ASP A 328 18.96 -21.74 1.71
C ASP A 328 18.68 -21.16 3.13
N LYS A 329 19.75 -20.88 3.89
CA LYS A 329 19.66 -20.32 5.24
C LYS A 329 18.94 -18.97 5.33
N ARG A 330 18.91 -18.21 4.23
CA ARG A 330 18.18 -16.93 4.16
C ARG A 330 16.68 -17.19 4.03
N ALA A 331 16.27 -18.11 3.17
CA ALA A 331 14.88 -18.54 3.04
C ALA A 331 14.35 -19.10 4.38
N PHE A 332 15.15 -19.89 5.09
CA PHE A 332 14.81 -20.38 6.43
C PHE A 332 14.57 -19.25 7.44
N ASN A 333 15.47 -18.27 7.54
CA ASN A 333 15.31 -17.15 8.47
C ASN A 333 14.14 -16.23 8.12
N ILE A 334 13.84 -16.04 6.82
CA ILE A 334 12.66 -15.28 6.37
C ILE A 334 11.37 -16.00 6.76
N MET A 335 11.33 -17.32 6.59
CA MET A 335 10.21 -18.16 6.99
C MET A 335 10.00 -18.12 8.51
N LEU A 336 11.10 -18.19 9.28
CA LEU A 336 11.06 -18.07 10.73
C LEU A 336 10.55 -16.71 11.21
N MET A 337 10.94 -15.61 10.55
CA MET A 337 10.35 -14.28 10.83
C MET A 337 8.84 -14.27 10.61
N GLY A 338 8.35 -14.97 9.58
CA GLY A 338 6.93 -15.13 9.30
C GLY A 338 6.19 -15.87 10.41
N PHE A 339 6.71 -17.01 10.86
CA PHE A 339 6.13 -17.78 11.98
C PHE A 339 6.06 -16.98 13.27
N LEU A 340 7.11 -16.20 13.55
CA LEU A 340 7.20 -15.35 14.73
C LEU A 340 6.44 -14.02 14.55
N GLN A 341 5.72 -13.82 13.44
CA GLN A 341 4.98 -12.59 13.14
C GLN A 341 5.83 -11.31 13.32
N LEU A 342 7.12 -11.39 12.95
CA LEU A 342 8.06 -10.28 13.08
C LEU A 342 8.08 -9.47 11.78
N ASP A 343 7.87 -8.15 11.90
CA ASP A 343 7.98 -7.25 10.75
C ASP A 343 9.44 -6.87 10.49
N GLY A 344 9.97 -7.34 9.36
CA GLY A 344 11.34 -7.05 8.92
C GLY A 344 11.64 -5.56 8.74
N ARG A 345 10.64 -4.74 8.36
CA ARG A 345 10.80 -3.29 8.21
C ARG A 345 10.93 -2.61 9.57
N ILE A 346 10.09 -2.99 10.52
CA ILE A 346 10.15 -2.47 11.90
C ILE A 346 11.48 -2.87 12.55
N MET A 347 11.95 -4.09 12.34
CA MET A 347 13.25 -4.54 12.86
C MET A 347 14.43 -3.78 12.24
N ALA A 348 14.35 -3.41 10.96
CA ALA A 348 15.37 -2.58 10.30
C ALA A 348 15.39 -1.17 10.88
N ILE A 349 14.21 -0.56 11.13
CA ILE A 349 14.09 0.75 11.77
C ILE A 349 14.61 0.70 13.21
N ASP A 350 14.26 -0.34 14.00
CA ASP A 350 14.78 -0.57 15.35
C ASP A 350 16.32 -0.59 15.37
N ARG A 351 16.96 -1.19 14.35
CA ARG A 351 18.42 -1.26 14.23
C ARG A 351 19.03 0.09 13.86
N LEU A 352 18.42 0.81 12.92
CA LEU A 352 18.87 2.14 12.50
C LEU A 352 18.81 3.14 13.66
N LEU A 353 17.69 3.19 14.38
CA LEU A 353 17.52 4.11 15.51
C LEU A 353 18.52 3.82 16.64
N LYS A 354 18.77 2.53 16.93
CA LYS A 354 19.79 2.14 17.92
C LYS A 354 21.20 2.47 17.47
N ALA A 355 21.50 2.37 16.17
CA ALA A 355 22.81 2.71 15.63
C ALA A 355 23.06 4.23 15.64
N HIS A 356 22.03 5.04 15.41
CA HIS A 356 22.09 6.50 15.46
C HIS A 356 21.95 7.09 16.88
N GLY A 357 21.58 6.27 17.88
CA GLY A 357 21.42 6.73 19.27
C GLY A 357 20.09 7.47 19.53
N ASP A 358 19.11 7.36 18.65
CA ASP A 358 17.81 8.05 18.73
C ASP A 358 16.84 7.34 19.70
N TRP A 359 17.21 7.27 20.97
CA TRP A 359 16.48 6.53 22.01
C TRP A 359 15.08 7.09 22.31
N THR A 360 14.88 8.40 22.13
CA THR A 360 13.60 9.08 22.35
C THR A 360 12.56 8.64 21.33
N TYR A 361 12.91 8.69 20.05
CA TYR A 361 12.06 8.23 18.96
C TYR A 361 11.86 6.72 19.01
N TRP A 362 12.89 5.96 19.38
CA TRP A 362 12.78 4.52 19.59
C TRP A 362 11.73 4.15 20.66
N LYS A 363 11.72 4.84 21.81
CA LYS A 363 10.72 4.64 22.88
C LYS A 363 9.31 4.99 22.41
N TYR A 364 9.15 6.11 21.71
CA TYR A 364 7.86 6.50 21.11
C TYR A 364 7.36 5.46 20.10
N MET A 365 8.24 4.89 19.28
CA MET A 365 7.85 3.83 18.35
C MET A 365 7.37 2.56 19.06
N GLN A 366 7.87 2.24 20.26
CA GLN A 366 7.37 1.10 21.03
C GLN A 366 5.95 1.34 21.59
N THR A 367 5.57 2.58 21.91
CA THR A 367 4.22 2.88 22.43
C THR A 367 3.14 2.92 21.35
N VAL A 368 3.51 3.28 20.11
CA VAL A 368 2.60 3.32 18.96
C VAL A 368 2.49 1.95 18.27
N ARG A 369 3.36 1.00 18.61
CA ARG A 369 3.38 -0.32 17.98
C ARG A 369 2.14 -1.12 18.37
N LYS A 370 1.58 -1.85 17.40
CA LYS A 370 0.52 -2.83 17.67
C LYS A 370 1.01 -3.89 18.68
N PRO A 371 0.16 -4.31 19.63
CA PRO A 371 0.52 -5.34 20.59
C PRO A 371 0.93 -6.62 19.85
N TYR A 372 1.97 -7.27 20.36
CA TYR A 372 2.43 -8.53 19.81
C TYR A 372 1.38 -9.62 20.09
N THR A 373 1.16 -10.46 19.09
CA THR A 373 0.00 -11.36 19.00
C THR A 373 0.25 -12.75 19.56
N LEU A 374 1.52 -13.21 19.56
CA LEU A 374 1.88 -14.55 20.01
C LEU A 374 2.23 -14.56 21.50
N THR A 375 1.70 -15.57 22.20
CA THR A 375 1.99 -15.86 23.61
C THR A 375 3.29 -16.65 23.77
N SER A 376 3.88 -16.63 24.97
CA SER A 376 5.11 -17.38 25.27
C SER A 376 4.99 -18.89 24.99
N SER A 377 3.84 -19.51 25.31
CA SER A 377 3.60 -20.92 25.04
C SER A 377 3.57 -21.24 23.55
N GLU A 378 3.00 -20.36 22.73
CA GLU A 378 3.01 -20.51 21.27
C GLU A 378 4.42 -20.37 20.69
N LEU A 379 5.22 -19.43 21.21
CA LEU A 379 6.62 -19.26 20.82
C LEU A 379 7.47 -20.50 21.14
N TRP A 380 7.27 -21.11 22.31
CA TRP A 380 7.92 -22.37 22.66
C TRP A 380 7.45 -23.54 21.79
N ARG A 381 6.18 -23.57 21.40
CA ARG A 381 5.68 -24.57 20.44
C ARG A 381 6.36 -24.43 19.06
N ILE A 382 6.53 -23.19 18.59
CA ILE A 382 7.27 -22.91 17.35
C ILE A 382 8.74 -23.30 17.51
N TRP A 383 9.37 -22.99 18.66
CA TRP A 383 10.75 -23.40 18.95
C TRP A 383 10.93 -24.91 18.87
N THR A 384 10.06 -25.68 19.53
CA THR A 384 10.11 -27.15 19.53
C THR A 384 9.84 -27.72 18.14
N SER A 385 8.91 -27.14 17.38
CA SER A 385 8.69 -27.52 15.99
C SER A 385 9.92 -27.26 15.11
N VAL A 386 10.61 -26.13 15.31
CA VAL A 386 11.77 -25.74 14.50
C VAL A 386 13.02 -26.53 14.84
N THR A 387 13.30 -26.72 16.13
CA THR A 387 14.56 -27.28 16.64
C THR A 387 14.47 -28.73 17.08
N GLY A 388 13.27 -29.25 17.31
CA GLY A 388 13.04 -30.54 17.98
C GLY A 388 13.24 -30.50 19.50
N GLN A 389 13.68 -29.37 20.08
CA GLN A 389 14.01 -29.26 21.50
C GLN A 389 12.86 -28.64 22.29
N THR A 390 12.61 -29.17 23.49
CA THR A 390 11.55 -28.67 24.38
C THR A 390 12.06 -27.58 25.33
N LYS A 391 11.16 -26.75 25.84
CA LYS A 391 11.44 -25.74 26.87
C LYS A 391 12.17 -26.35 28.09
N ASN A 392 11.66 -27.47 28.59
CA ASN A 392 12.21 -28.14 29.78
C ASN A 392 13.66 -28.62 29.56
N GLU A 393 14.01 -29.07 28.35
CA GLU A 393 15.38 -29.47 28.02
C GLU A 393 16.34 -28.28 28.06
N LEU A 394 15.91 -27.12 27.56
CA LEU A 394 16.72 -25.90 27.59
C LEU A 394 16.84 -25.32 29.01
N GLU A 395 15.77 -25.36 29.80
CA GLU A 395 15.79 -24.90 31.21
C GLU A 395 16.74 -25.75 32.07
N GLN A 396 16.68 -27.08 31.93
CA GLN A 396 17.61 -27.96 32.63
C GLN A 396 19.07 -27.71 32.24
N HIS A 397 19.33 -27.42 30.96
CA HIS A 397 20.66 -27.05 30.50
C HIS A 397 21.08 -25.71 31.10
N TYR A 398 20.21 -24.72 31.08
CA TYR A 398 20.45 -23.38 31.63
C TYR A 398 20.80 -23.44 33.12
N ASP A 399 20.01 -24.17 33.92
CA ASP A 399 20.25 -24.35 35.36
C ASP A 399 21.57 -25.05 35.67
N ARG A 400 21.94 -26.06 34.88
CA ARG A 400 23.24 -26.75 35.03
C ARG A 400 24.42 -25.81 34.78
N GLN A 401 24.31 -24.90 33.81
CA GLN A 401 25.38 -23.94 33.52
C GLN A 401 25.47 -22.85 34.59
N ARG A 402 24.32 -22.35 35.07
CA ARG A 402 24.27 -21.39 36.18
C ARG A 402 24.90 -21.93 37.46
N LYS A 403 24.62 -23.20 37.80
CA LYS A 403 25.26 -23.90 38.94
C LYS A 403 26.78 -24.08 38.76
N LYS A 404 27.25 -24.32 37.52
CA LYS A 404 28.69 -24.41 37.20
C LYS A 404 29.40 -23.05 37.33
N GLN A 405 28.76 -21.95 36.92
CA GLN A 405 29.30 -20.61 37.08
C GLN A 405 29.34 -20.17 38.56
N GLN A 406 28.30 -20.49 39.33
CA GLN A 406 28.27 -20.21 40.78
C GLN A 406 29.38 -20.97 41.54
N ARG A 407 29.65 -22.24 41.21
CA ARG A 407 30.76 -23.01 41.78
C ARG A 407 32.15 -22.47 41.43
N ARG A 408 32.29 -21.74 40.32
CA ARG A 408 33.55 -21.08 39.94
C ARG A 408 33.78 -19.74 40.65
N GLN A 409 32.74 -19.17 41.26
CA GLN A 409 32.78 -17.84 41.91
C GLN A 409 32.80 -17.90 43.44
N SER A 410 32.69 -19.07 44.06
CA SER A 410 32.89 -19.27 45.50
C SER A 410 34.39 -19.33 45.86
N PRO A 411 34.92 -18.44 46.72
CA PRO A 411 36.33 -18.47 47.13
C PRO A 411 36.52 -19.38 48.34
N SER A 412 37.16 -20.54 48.15
CA SER A 412 37.75 -21.30 49.25
C SER A 412 39.06 -21.97 48.81
N SER A 413 40.16 -21.29 49.17
CA SER A 413 41.54 -21.74 49.51
C SER A 413 42.36 -22.66 48.57
N PRO A 414 43.70 -22.50 48.54
CA PRO A 414 44.54 -23.02 47.47
C PRO A 414 45.11 -24.42 47.79
N SER A 415 44.98 -25.35 46.84
CA SER A 415 45.92 -26.46 46.69
C SER A 415 46.05 -26.83 45.21
N LEU A 416 47.30 -26.98 44.78
CA LEU A 416 47.75 -27.53 43.49
C LEU A 416 48.65 -28.74 43.81
N PRO A 417 48.94 -29.64 42.86
CA PRO A 417 48.19 -30.00 41.65
C PRO A 417 47.90 -31.52 41.64
N THR A 418 46.79 -31.94 41.05
CA THR A 418 46.73 -33.33 40.55
C THR A 418 45.98 -33.32 39.24
N THR A 419 46.64 -33.91 38.26
CA THR A 419 46.21 -34.19 36.89
C THR A 419 44.77 -34.70 36.83
N ALA A 420 43.83 -33.78 36.75
CA ALA A 420 42.48 -34.07 36.28
C ALA A 420 42.45 -33.61 34.82
N THR A 421 42.63 -34.58 33.93
CA THR A 421 42.29 -34.51 32.51
C THR A 421 40.92 -33.84 32.42
N THR A 422 40.90 -32.55 32.06
CA THR A 422 39.66 -31.86 31.73
C THR A 422 39.25 -32.45 30.39
N SER A 423 38.57 -33.59 30.42
CA SER A 423 37.67 -33.93 29.33
C SER A 423 36.70 -32.77 29.28
N LEU A 424 36.91 -31.87 28.31
CA LEU A 424 35.80 -31.18 27.69
C LEU A 424 34.83 -32.31 27.37
N SER A 425 33.79 -32.48 28.21
CA SER A 425 32.61 -33.20 27.77
C SER A 425 32.26 -32.52 26.46
N SER A 426 32.45 -33.25 25.36
CA SER A 426 32.05 -32.85 24.04
C SER A 426 30.65 -32.25 24.13
N PRO A 427 30.34 -31.21 23.32
CA PRO A 427 28.96 -30.73 23.24
C PRO A 427 28.07 -31.96 23.07
N PRO A 428 26.91 -32.07 23.77
CA PRO A 428 25.95 -33.11 23.41
C PRO A 428 25.80 -32.96 21.91
N SER A 429 26.23 -34.00 21.21
CA SER A 429 26.50 -33.92 19.78
C SER A 429 25.30 -33.29 19.09
N SER A 430 25.58 -32.48 18.07
CA SER A 430 24.64 -31.85 17.12
C SER A 430 23.51 -32.77 16.60
N THR A 431 23.57 -34.07 16.90
CA THR A 431 22.57 -35.14 16.76
C THR A 431 21.13 -34.90 17.25
N LYS A 432 20.74 -33.75 17.83
CA LYS A 432 19.34 -33.49 18.23
C LYS A 432 18.60 -32.44 17.39
N LEU A 433 19.25 -31.77 16.44
CA LEU A 433 18.56 -30.91 15.46
C LEU A 433 17.90 -31.71 14.33
N THR A 434 18.14 -33.01 14.27
CA THR A 434 17.69 -33.97 13.23
C THR A 434 16.20 -34.28 13.23
N LEU A 435 15.43 -33.84 14.23
CA LEU A 435 13.99 -34.13 14.35
C LEU A 435 13.07 -32.92 14.11
N GLY A 436 13.61 -31.71 14.09
CA GLY A 436 12.82 -30.47 13.89
C GLY A 436 12.68 -30.07 12.43
N PHE A 437 11.79 -29.13 12.14
CA PHE A 437 11.57 -28.55 10.81
C PHE A 437 12.86 -28.02 10.14
N ALA A 438 13.86 -27.61 10.94
CA ALA A 438 15.18 -27.23 10.44
C ALA A 438 15.93 -28.36 9.71
N ALA A 439 15.63 -29.63 10.00
CA ALA A 439 16.24 -30.80 9.37
C ALA A 439 15.83 -31.00 7.90
N LEU A 440 14.73 -30.37 7.45
CA LEU A 440 14.27 -30.45 6.06
C LEU A 440 15.14 -29.64 5.07
N PHE A 441 16.17 -28.95 5.56
CA PHE A 441 17.08 -28.11 4.78
C PHE A 441 18.45 -28.81 4.68
N GLU A 442 18.77 -29.37 3.51
CA GLU A 442 19.89 -30.28 3.19
C GLU A 442 21.32 -29.76 3.47
N GLN A 443 21.50 -28.55 4.02
CA GLN A 443 22.78 -28.11 4.59
C GLN A 443 22.76 -28.34 6.10
N GLU A 444 22.97 -29.60 6.48
CA GLU A 444 22.76 -30.22 7.80
C GLU A 444 23.53 -29.63 9.01
N GLN A 445 24.20 -28.47 8.92
CA GLN A 445 24.85 -27.87 10.10
C GLN A 445 24.61 -26.36 10.32
N GLU A 446 23.93 -25.63 9.42
CA GLU A 446 23.83 -24.15 9.55
C GLU A 446 22.45 -23.52 9.27
N ALA A 447 21.41 -24.29 8.95
CA ALA A 447 20.08 -23.73 8.65
C ALA A 447 19.53 -22.92 9.84
N PHE A 448 19.48 -23.54 11.01
CA PHE A 448 19.27 -22.86 12.29
C PHE A 448 20.60 -22.29 12.78
N ASN A 449 20.64 -20.99 13.06
CA ASN A 449 21.88 -20.28 13.39
C ASN A 449 21.66 -19.13 14.39
N GLN A 450 22.73 -18.39 14.70
CA GLN A 450 22.68 -17.26 15.63
C GLN A 450 21.61 -16.22 15.25
N VAL A 451 21.32 -16.02 13.95
CA VAL A 451 20.27 -15.09 13.50
C VAL A 451 18.89 -15.64 13.87
N SER A 452 18.67 -16.94 13.68
CA SER A 452 17.43 -17.63 14.10
C SER A 452 17.16 -17.47 15.60
N CYS A 453 18.18 -17.66 16.45
CA CYS A 453 18.06 -17.42 17.89
C CYS A 453 17.72 -15.97 18.23
N LYS A 454 18.36 -15.00 17.57
CA LYS A 454 18.07 -13.56 17.75
C LYS A 454 16.63 -13.20 17.42
N LEU A 455 16.01 -13.89 16.44
CA LEU A 455 14.60 -13.71 16.12
C LEU A 455 13.70 -14.20 17.27
N PHE A 456 13.97 -15.37 17.85
CA PHE A 456 13.24 -15.88 19.01
C PHE A 456 13.40 -14.98 20.25
N ILE A 457 14.62 -14.53 20.55
CA ILE A 457 14.88 -13.59 21.64
C ILE A 457 14.03 -12.32 21.48
N LYS A 458 13.95 -11.78 20.24
CA LYS A 458 13.13 -10.62 19.92
C LYS A 458 11.62 -10.91 20.07
N ALA A 459 11.17 -12.09 19.66
CA ALA A 459 9.78 -12.51 19.81
C ALA A 459 9.37 -12.64 21.28
N PHE A 460 10.18 -13.29 22.12
CA PHE A 460 9.93 -13.42 23.56
C PHE A 460 9.93 -12.07 24.28
N THR A 461 10.84 -11.15 23.92
CA THR A 461 10.82 -9.79 24.47
C THR A 461 9.59 -9.00 24.06
N LEU A 462 9.09 -9.17 22.83
CA LEU A 462 7.84 -8.55 22.38
C LEU A 462 6.59 -9.18 23.04
N ALA A 463 6.65 -10.46 23.38
CA ALA A 463 5.63 -11.18 24.16
C ALA A 463 5.70 -10.89 25.68
N ASN A 464 6.57 -9.99 26.11
CA ASN A 464 6.79 -9.63 27.52
C ASN A 464 7.25 -10.82 28.41
N ASP A 465 8.04 -11.74 27.86
CA ASP A 465 8.65 -12.86 28.57
C ASP A 465 10.19 -12.81 28.48
N PRO A 466 10.85 -11.99 29.32
CA PRO A 466 12.31 -11.86 29.32
C PRO A 466 13.01 -13.13 29.81
N SER A 467 12.37 -13.94 30.66
CA SER A 467 12.97 -15.16 31.20
C SER A 467 13.21 -16.19 30.09
N SER A 468 12.24 -16.40 29.22
CA SER A 468 12.40 -17.29 28.05
C SER A 468 13.42 -16.74 27.05
N ALA A 469 13.49 -15.41 26.90
CA ALA A 469 14.48 -14.77 26.04
C ALA A 469 15.92 -15.01 26.53
N ASP A 470 16.15 -14.96 27.84
CA ASP A 470 17.47 -15.20 28.43
C ASP A 470 17.91 -16.66 28.31
N ILE A 471 16.99 -17.62 28.48
CA ILE A 471 17.26 -19.06 28.26
C ILE A 471 17.75 -19.30 26.83
N VAL A 472 17.04 -18.74 25.83
CA VAL A 472 17.41 -18.86 24.41
C VAL A 472 18.73 -18.15 24.10
N LYS A 473 18.99 -17.00 24.73
CA LYS A 473 20.24 -16.23 24.56
C LYS A 473 21.46 -17.00 25.07
N GLU A 474 21.34 -17.66 26.21
CA GLU A 474 22.41 -18.45 26.82
C GLU A 474 22.66 -19.74 26.05
N TRP A 475 21.60 -20.39 25.59
CA TRP A 475 21.71 -21.49 24.63
C TRP A 475 22.39 -21.05 23.33
N MET A 476 22.05 -19.87 22.79
CA MET A 476 22.69 -19.32 21.59
C MET A 476 24.20 -19.12 21.78
N PHE A 477 24.66 -18.61 22.92
CA PHE A 477 26.10 -18.43 23.18
C PHE A 477 26.84 -19.76 23.33
N TYR A 478 26.18 -20.77 23.92
CA TYR A 478 26.75 -22.10 24.06
C TYR A 478 26.83 -22.84 22.71
N SER A 479 25.76 -22.79 21.92
CA SER A 479 25.65 -23.50 20.63
C SER A 479 26.34 -22.79 19.48
N TYR A 480 26.44 -21.46 19.52
CA TYR A 480 27.06 -20.62 18.49
C TYR A 480 27.97 -19.58 19.15
N PRO A 481 29.12 -20.01 19.69
CA PRO A 481 30.06 -19.10 20.33
C PRO A 481 30.51 -18.01 19.34
N PRO A 482 30.58 -16.74 19.75
CA PRO A 482 31.11 -15.69 18.90
C PRO A 482 32.56 -16.04 18.53
N ILE A 483 32.88 -16.01 17.24
CA ILE A 483 34.26 -16.13 16.78
C ILE A 483 35.01 -14.95 17.39
N LEU A 484 35.82 -15.21 18.41
CA LEU A 484 36.82 -14.27 18.87
C LEU A 484 37.80 -14.13 17.72
N GLU A 485 37.65 -13.07 16.91
CA GLU A 485 38.76 -12.59 16.10
C GLU A 485 39.95 -12.49 17.06
N LYS A 486 40.95 -13.34 16.86
CA LYS A 486 42.26 -13.13 17.44
C LYS A 486 42.66 -11.75 16.97
N LYS A 487 42.56 -10.74 17.84
CA LYS A 487 43.30 -9.50 17.66
C LYS A 487 44.73 -9.93 17.36
N PRO A 488 45.32 -9.53 16.22
CA PRO A 488 46.74 -9.73 16.05
C PRO A 488 47.40 -9.01 17.22
N LEU A 489 48.21 -9.75 17.98
CA LEU A 489 49.19 -9.15 18.86
C LEU A 489 50.19 -8.45 17.96
N LEU A 490 50.04 -7.13 17.82
CA LEU A 490 51.09 -6.10 17.79
C LEU A 490 50.44 -4.73 17.60
#